data_AF-A0A7W5YEL6-F1
#
_entry.id   AF-A0A7W5YEL6-F1
#
_cell.length_a   1.000
_cell.length_b   1.000
_cell.length_c   1.000
_cell.angle_alpha   90.00
_cell.angle_beta   90.00
_cell.angle_gamma   90.00
#
_symmetry.space_group_name_H-M   'P 1'
#
loop_
_entity.id
_entity.type
_entity.pdbx_description
1 polymer ?
#
loop_
_entity_poly.entity_id
_entity_poly.type
_entity_poly.pdbx_seq_one_letter_code
_entity_poly.pdbx_strand_id
1 'polypeptide(L)'
;MRDFVNATFGSVELDIISQALEEWRTSIGIDRAAPEYEIAAATVVTLFREGNRTLPELQAAISAHQWLSRDALELAKISVHSAIKAS
;
A
#
# COMPACT_ATOMS: atom_id res chain seq x y z
N MET A 1 -4.59 -4.41 24.31
CA MET A 1 -3.30 -3.74 23.99
C MET A 1 -2.11 -4.70 23.88
N ARG A 2 -2.16 -5.93 24.43
CA ARG A 2 -1.06 -6.91 24.29
C ARG A 2 -1.05 -7.66 22.95
N ASP A 3 -2.20 -7.74 22.27
CA ASP A 3 -2.32 -8.37 20.95
C ASP A 3 -1.80 -7.52 19.77
N PHE A 4 -1.42 -6.27 20.04
CA PHE A 4 -0.98 -5.33 18.99
C PHE A 4 0.51 -5.48 18.62
N VAL A 5 1.32 -6.11 19.48
CA VAL A 5 2.79 -6.01 19.40
C VAL A 5 3.46 -7.32 18.97
N ASN A 6 2.76 -8.46 18.96
CA ASN A 6 3.42 -9.77 18.78
C ASN A 6 2.92 -10.63 17.62
N ALA A 7 2.23 -10.04 16.64
CA ALA A 7 1.91 -10.73 15.41
C ALA A 7 3.16 -10.76 14.50
N THR A 8 3.98 -11.80 14.64
CA THR A 8 4.90 -12.18 13.57
C THR A 8 4.05 -12.60 12.39
N PHE A 9 4.20 -11.92 11.25
CA PHE A 9 3.50 -12.33 10.03
C PHE A 9 4.03 -13.70 9.59
N GLY A 10 3.14 -14.67 9.46
CA GLY A 10 3.43 -15.92 8.79
C GLY A 10 3.50 -15.72 7.28
N SER A 11 3.85 -16.79 6.57
CA SER A 11 4.01 -16.76 5.11
C SER A 11 2.70 -16.38 4.40
N VAL A 12 1.55 -16.80 4.93
CA VAL A 12 0.23 -16.50 4.36
C VAL A 12 -0.09 -15.01 4.51
N GLU A 13 0.15 -14.44 5.69
CA GLU A 13 -0.09 -13.02 5.92
C GLU A 13 0.82 -12.14 5.06
N LEU A 14 2.10 -12.53 4.92
CA LEU A 14 3.04 -11.83 4.05
C LEU A 14 2.63 -11.90 2.58
N ASP A 15 2.10 -13.04 2.12
CA ASP A 15 1.63 -13.20 0.74
C ASP A 15 0.43 -12.28 0.45
N ILE A 16 -0.54 -12.22 1.36
CA ILE A 16 -1.71 -11.32 1.26
C ILE A 16 -1.28 -9.86 1.22
N ILE A 17 -0.41 -9.44 2.14
CA ILE A 17 0.10 -8.06 2.21
C ILE A 17 0.87 -7.72 0.93
N SER A 18 1.74 -8.62 0.47
CA SER A 18 2.56 -8.41 -0.72
C SER A 18 1.71 -8.31 -1.98
N GLN A 19 0.71 -9.17 -2.11
CA GLN A 19 -0.21 -9.16 -3.25
C GLN A 19 -1.04 -7.87 -3.27
N ALA A 20 -1.67 -7.49 -2.17
CA ALA A 20 -2.48 -6.28 -2.09
C ALA A 20 -1.67 -5.01 -2.40
N LEU A 21 -0.43 -4.94 -1.88
CA LEU A 21 0.46 -3.81 -2.13
C LEU A 21 0.91 -3.74 -3.59
N GLU A 22 1.20 -4.89 -4.22
CA GLU A 22 1.62 -4.94 -5.62
C GLU A 22 0.49 -4.57 -6.59
N GLU A 23 -0.73 -5.00 -6.29
CA GLU A 23 -1.92 -4.63 -7.07
C GLU A 23 -2.21 -3.14 -6.95
N TRP A 24 -2.15 -2.59 -5.74
CA TRP A 24 -2.26 -1.14 -5.52
C TRP A 24 -1.18 -0.37 -6.29
N ARG A 25 0.09 -0.78 -6.15
CA ARG A 25 1.25 -0.17 -6.84
C ARG A 25 1.03 -0.15 -8.35
N THR A 26 0.59 -1.28 -8.91
CA THR A 26 0.31 -1.43 -10.35
C THR A 26 -0.85 -0.53 -10.78
N SER A 27 -1.89 -0.39 -9.95
CA SER A 27 -3.04 0.48 -10.23
C SER A 27 -2.66 1.96 -10.28
N ILE A 28 -1.71 2.42 -9.46
CA ILE A 28 -1.30 3.83 -9.42
C ILE A 28 -0.04 4.13 -10.26
N GLY A 29 0.68 3.09 -10.70
CA GLY A 29 1.82 3.20 -11.61
C GLY A 29 3.11 3.70 -10.96
N ILE A 30 3.35 3.43 -9.67
CA ILE A 30 4.59 3.85 -8.99
C ILE A 30 5.67 2.76 -8.98
N ASP A 31 6.94 3.17 -8.92
CA ASP A 31 8.07 2.26 -8.76
C ASP A 31 8.22 1.79 -7.30
N ARG A 32 8.83 0.63 -7.07
CA ARG A 32 9.10 0.12 -5.72
C ARG A 32 10.15 0.94 -4.95
N ALA A 33 11.02 1.66 -5.67
CA ALA A 33 11.98 2.59 -5.09
C ALA A 33 11.37 3.96 -4.77
N ALA A 34 10.09 4.19 -5.09
CA ALA A 34 9.42 5.44 -4.78
C ALA A 34 9.17 5.56 -3.26
N PRO A 35 9.39 6.73 -2.63
CA PRO A 35 9.07 6.94 -1.21
C PRO A 35 7.61 6.60 -0.86
N GLU A 36 6.69 6.85 -1.80
CA GLU A 36 5.27 6.53 -1.66
C GLU A 36 5.02 5.03 -1.49
N TYR A 37 5.88 4.18 -2.05
CA TYR A 37 5.77 2.73 -1.91
C TYR A 37 6.07 2.29 -0.47
N GLU A 38 7.07 2.88 0.19
CA GLU A 38 7.38 2.59 1.60
C GLU A 38 6.26 3.04 2.54
N ILE A 39 5.71 4.23 2.30
CA ILE A 39 4.58 4.76 3.07
C ILE A 39 3.37 3.83 2.90
N ALA A 40 3.07 3.43 1.66
CA ALA A 40 1.98 2.51 1.39
C ALA A 40 2.17 1.16 2.06
N ALA A 41 3.38 0.59 2.04
CA ALA A 41 3.67 -0.66 2.73
C ALA A 41 3.35 -0.56 4.23
N ALA A 42 3.76 0.53 4.88
CA ALA A 42 3.46 0.77 6.29
C ALA A 42 1.94 0.91 6.56
N THR A 43 1.23 1.63 5.69
CA THR A 43 -0.24 1.77 5.79
C THR A 43 -0.95 0.44 5.58
N VAL A 44 -0.60 -0.33 4.55
CA VAL A 44 -1.21 -1.65 4.25
C VAL A 44 -0.99 -2.64 5.40
N VAL A 45 0.21 -2.66 5.98
CA VAL A 45 0.49 -3.46 7.18
C VAL A 45 -0.39 -3.05 8.36
N THR A 46 -0.65 -1.76 8.52
CA THR A 46 -1.53 -1.23 9.57
C THR A 46 -2.97 -1.67 9.34
N LEU A 47 -3.51 -1.49 8.13
CA LEU A 47 -4.86 -1.93 7.75
C LEU A 47 -5.05 -3.44 7.97
N PHE A 48 -4.04 -4.24 7.64
CA PHE A 48 -4.10 -5.68 7.90
C PHE A 48 -4.17 -5.99 9.40
N ARG A 49 -3.38 -5.27 10.22
CA ARG A 49 -3.41 -5.42 11.70
C ARG A 49 -4.74 -5.01 12.31
N GLU A 50 -5.45 -4.06 11.71
CA GLU A 50 -6.78 -3.60 12.13
C GLU A 50 -7.91 -4.63 11.92
N GLY A 51 -7.65 -5.73 11.19
CA GLY A 51 -8.59 -6.83 11.03
C GLY A 51 -8.93 -7.18 9.58
N ASN A 52 -8.35 -6.49 8.59
CA ASN A 52 -8.53 -6.81 7.18
C ASN A 52 -7.64 -7.99 6.79
N ARG A 53 -8.00 -9.19 7.24
CA ARG A 53 -7.11 -10.38 7.25
C ARG A 53 -7.13 -11.18 5.96
N THR A 54 -8.06 -10.89 5.05
CA THR A 54 -8.12 -11.51 3.72
C THR A 54 -7.76 -10.50 2.64
N LEU A 55 -7.33 -11.01 1.47
CA LEU A 55 -7.00 -10.15 0.33
C LEU A 55 -8.18 -9.22 -0.08
N PRO A 56 -9.43 -9.71 -0.22
CA PRO A 56 -10.54 -8.83 -0.60
C PRO A 56 -10.86 -7.76 0.45
N GLU A 57 -10.78 -8.09 1.74
CA GLU A 57 -10.99 -7.12 2.82
C GLU A 57 -9.89 -6.04 2.80
N LEU A 58 -8.64 -6.45 2.60
CA LEU A 58 -7.50 -5.55 2.55
C LEU A 58 -7.56 -4.62 1.33
N GLN A 59 -7.93 -5.13 0.16
CA GLN A 59 -8.16 -4.32 -1.04
C GLN A 59 -9.29 -3.30 -0.84
N ALA A 60 -10.39 -3.71 -0.18
CA ALA A 60 -11.49 -2.80 0.13
C ALA A 60 -11.04 -1.70 1.10
N ALA A 61 -10.25 -2.04 2.12
CA ALA A 61 -9.69 -1.08 3.07
C ALA A 61 -8.72 -0.10 2.38
N ILE A 62 -7.85 -0.59 1.48
CA ILE A 62 -6.96 0.25 0.66
C ILE A 62 -7.78 1.25 -0.18
N SER A 63 -8.85 0.77 -0.82
CA SER A 63 -9.74 1.58 -1.67
C SER A 63 -10.56 2.60 -0.87
N ALA A 64 -10.77 2.36 0.43
CA ALA A 64 -11.43 3.29 1.34
C ALA A 64 -10.44 4.28 2.00
N HIS A 65 -9.14 3.96 2.03
CA HIS A 65 -8.13 4.79 2.68
C HIS A 65 -7.80 6.02 1.81
N GLN A 66 -8.11 7.21 2.33
CA GLN A 66 -8.03 8.48 1.58
C GLN A 66 -6.68 8.68 0.90
N TRP A 67 -5.58 8.49 1.63
CA TRP A 67 -4.24 8.72 1.07
C TRP A 67 -3.90 7.72 -0.04
N LEU A 68 -4.24 6.43 0.14
CA LEU A 68 -3.91 5.37 -0.82
C LEU A 68 -4.75 5.50 -2.10
N SER A 69 -5.99 5.97 -1.98
CA SER A 69 -6.93 6.04 -3.09
C SER A 69 -6.92 7.36 -3.85
N ARG A 70 -6.45 8.45 -3.22
CA ARG A 70 -6.52 9.80 -3.80
C ARG A 70 -5.19 10.52 -3.78
N ASP A 71 -4.60 10.71 -2.61
CA ASP A 71 -3.44 11.60 -2.46
C ASP A 71 -2.17 10.99 -3.08
N ALA A 72 -1.96 9.68 -2.93
CA ALA A 72 -0.84 8.96 -3.55
C ALA A 72 -0.90 8.99 -5.08
N LEU A 73 -2.10 8.92 -5.67
CA LEU A 73 -2.29 9.03 -7.11
C LEU A 73 -1.91 10.43 -7.64
N GLU A 74 -2.28 11.47 -6.90
CA GLU A 74 -1.93 12.85 -7.27
C GLU A 74 -0.42 13.10 -7.18
N LEU A 75 0.25 12.59 -6.14
CA LEU A 75 1.71 12.66 -6.00
C LEU A 75 2.44 11.87 -7.11
N ALA A 76 1.94 10.67 -7.44
CA ALA A 76 2.49 9.85 -8.52
C ALA A 76 2.43 10.57 -9.88
N LYS A 77 1.30 11.24 -10.20
CA LYS A 77 1.16 12.03 -11.43
C LYS A 77 2.16 13.19 -11.52
N ILE A 78 2.40 13.87 -10.40
CA ILE A 78 3.36 14.98 -10.35
C ILE A 78 4.79 14.47 -10.59
N SER A 79 5.15 13.35 -9.97
CA SER A 79 6.47 12.72 -10.12
C SER A 79 6.74 12.31 -11.57
N VAL A 80 5.79 11.64 -12.23
CA VAL A 80 5.88 11.24 -13.64
C VAL A 80 5.99 12.46 -14.56
N HIS A 81 5.19 13.51 -14.31
CA HIS A 81 5.23 14.72 -15.14
C HIS A 81 6.56 15.49 -15.02
N SER A 82 7.20 15.46 -13.84
CA SER A 82 8.53 16.05 -13.64
C SER A 82 9.63 15.27 -14.37
N ALA A 83 9.53 13.94 -14.46
CA ALA A 83 10.54 13.12 -15.12
C ALA A 83 10.56 13.32 -16.64
N ILE A 84 9.38 13.50 -17.27
CA ILE A 84 9.26 13.68 -18.73
C ILE A 84 9.81 15.05 -19.18
N LYS A 85 9.73 16.08 -18.34
CA LYS A 85 10.15 17.45 -18.70
C LYS A 85 11.67 17.68 -18.62
N ALA A 86 12.40 16.74 -18.01
CA ALA A 86 13.85 16.78 -17.85
C ALA A 86 14.62 15.95 -18.90
N SER A 87 13.91 15.34 -19.86
CA SER A 87 14.48 14.55 -20.97
C SER A 87 14.50 15.33 -22.28
#